data_AF-A0A6B3IEI4-F1
#
_entry.id   AF-A0A6B3IEI4-F1
#
_cell.length_a   1.000
_cell.length_b   1.000
_cell.length_c   1.000
_cell.angle_alpha   90.00
_cell.angle_beta   90.00
_cell.angle_gamma   90.00
#
_symmetry.space_group_name_H-M   'P 1'
#
loop_
_entity.id
_entity.type
_entity.pdbx_description
1 polymer ?
#
loop_
_entity_poly.entity_id
_entity_poly.type
_entity_poly.pdbx_seq_one_letter_code
_entity_poly.pdbx_strand_id
1 'polypeptide(L)'
;VRQLDAMLKNAGAGQYGIKGAEVIAIGAAQGFSWTVTIDAGADDGIRRDMTVLNGEGLVGRVTTVGPNTATVLLANDPDFTVGTRMEKT
;
A
#
# COMPACT_ATOMS: atom_id res chain seq x y z
N VAL A 1 12.72 10.78 4.14
CA VAL A 1 13.99 10.17 3.68
C VAL A 1 14.23 8.78 4.29
N ARG A 2 14.18 8.60 5.62
CA ARG A 2 14.46 7.32 6.29
C ARG A 2 13.62 6.10 5.86
N GLN A 3 12.32 6.29 5.58
CA GLN A 3 11.48 5.17 5.14
C GLN A 3 11.76 4.73 3.70
N LEU A 4 12.13 5.67 2.81
CA LEU A 4 12.50 5.35 1.42
C LEU A 4 13.73 4.44 1.36
N ASP A 5 14.74 4.68 2.19
CA ASP A 5 15.93 3.84 2.26
C ASP A 5 15.63 2.42 2.78
N ALA A 6 14.73 2.29 3.76
CA ALA A 6 14.29 1.00 4.28
C ALA A 6 13.52 0.21 3.20
N MET A 7 12.65 0.91 2.46
CA MET A 7 11.89 0.34 1.34
C MET A 7 12.81 -0.15 0.21
N LEU A 8 13.80 0.64 -0.19
CA LEU A 8 14.76 0.27 -1.24
C LEU A 8 15.58 -0.97 -0.88
N LYS A 9 15.98 -1.13 0.39
CA LYS A 9 16.67 -2.34 0.88
C LYS A 9 15.79 -3.59 0.78
N ASN A 10 14.51 -3.48 1.08
CA ASN A 10 13.56 -4.58 0.99
C ASN A 10 13.18 -4.93 -0.47
N ALA A 11 13.06 -3.93 -1.36
CA ALA A 11 12.79 -4.17 -2.77
C ALA A 11 13.93 -4.87 -3.52
N GLY A 12 15.18 -4.58 -3.15
CA GLY A 12 16.34 -5.30 -3.69
C GLY A 12 16.28 -6.81 -3.42
N ALA A 13 15.72 -7.21 -2.27
CA ALA A 13 15.51 -8.61 -1.91
C ALA A 13 14.27 -9.25 -2.60
N GLY A 14 13.23 -8.46 -2.90
CA GLY A 14 11.98 -8.92 -3.50
C GLY A 14 11.95 -8.91 -5.05
N GLN A 15 12.89 -8.24 -5.73
CA GLN A 15 12.86 -8.04 -7.19
C GLN A 15 11.60 -7.29 -7.70
N TYR A 16 11.09 -6.33 -6.92
CA TYR A 16 9.96 -5.49 -7.31
C TYR A 16 10.35 -4.00 -7.31
N GLY A 17 9.82 -3.24 -8.29
CA GLY A 17 9.98 -1.78 -8.33
C GLY A 17 9.11 -1.10 -7.28
N ILE A 18 9.66 -0.07 -6.61
CA ILE A 18 8.93 0.74 -5.63
C ILE A 18 8.61 2.10 -6.22
N LYS A 19 7.35 2.50 -6.05
CA LYS A 19 6.89 3.86 -6.26
C LYS A 19 6.56 4.47 -4.91
N GLY A 20 7.27 5.55 -4.55
CA GLY A 20 6.96 6.32 -3.36
C GLY A 20 5.67 7.12 -3.56
N ALA A 21 4.86 7.22 -2.51
CA ALA A 21 3.65 8.03 -2.47
C ALA A 21 3.40 8.51 -1.02
N GLU A 22 2.70 9.62 -0.88
CA GLU A 22 2.26 10.20 0.39
C GLU A 22 0.75 10.04 0.57
N VAL A 23 0.32 9.84 1.83
CA VAL A 23 -1.10 9.77 2.18
C VAL A 23 -1.67 11.20 2.20
N ILE A 24 -2.65 11.46 1.35
CA ILE A 24 -3.29 12.78 1.20
C ILE A 24 -4.73 12.83 1.74
N ALA A 25 -5.34 11.68 2.02
CA ALA A 25 -6.65 11.62 2.67
C ALA A 25 -6.86 10.31 3.43
N ILE A 26 -7.73 10.35 4.45
CA ILE A 26 -8.18 9.18 5.22
C ILE A 26 -9.69 9.04 4.98
N GLY A 27 -10.13 7.85 4.57
CA GLY A 27 -11.54 7.53 4.35
C GLY A 27 -12.33 7.47 5.66
N ALA A 28 -13.64 7.69 5.59
CA ALA A 28 -14.51 7.66 6.76
C ALA A 28 -14.60 6.23 7.34
N ALA A 29 -13.97 6.00 8.50
CA ALA A 29 -13.99 4.71 9.21
C ALA A 29 -15.36 4.37 9.85
N GLN A 30 -16.32 5.30 9.83
CA GLN A 30 -17.63 5.13 10.46
C GLN A 30 -18.55 4.27 9.55
N GLY A 31 -18.44 2.94 9.68
CA GLY A 31 -19.33 1.97 9.03
C GLY A 31 -19.00 1.60 7.58
N PHE A 32 -17.88 2.07 7.05
CA PHE A 32 -17.38 1.78 5.70
C PHE A 32 -15.93 1.32 5.74
N SER A 33 -15.46 0.70 4.65
CA SER A 33 -14.10 0.17 4.53
C SER A 33 -13.02 1.18 4.93
N TRP A 34 -12.03 0.71 5.68
CA TRP A 34 -10.93 1.49 6.21
C TRP A 34 -9.91 1.73 5.11
N THR A 35 -9.89 2.95 4.60
CA THR A 35 -9.12 3.30 3.40
C THR A 35 -8.29 4.56 3.59
N VAL A 36 -7.22 4.68 2.81
CA VAL A 36 -6.45 5.91 2.64
C VAL A 36 -6.29 6.22 1.16
N THR A 37 -6.13 7.49 0.83
CA THR A 37 -5.82 7.95 -0.52
C THR A 37 -4.37 8.37 -0.59
N ILE A 38 -3.66 7.91 -1.62
CA ILE A 38 -2.28 8.27 -1.91
C ILE A 38 -2.18 9.17 -3.14
N ASP A 39 -1.14 10.00 -3.21
CA ASP A 39 -0.84 10.95 -4.30
C ASP A 39 -0.13 10.33 -5.52
N ALA A 40 -0.35 9.04 -5.77
CA ALA A 40 0.16 8.36 -6.94
C ALA A 40 -0.96 7.57 -7.64
N GLY A 41 -1.03 7.65 -8.97
CA GLY A 41 -2.10 7.06 -9.77
C GLY A 41 -1.63 6.25 -10.98
N ALA A 42 -2.51 6.09 -11.96
CA ALA A 42 -2.21 5.34 -13.18
C ALA A 42 -1.03 5.95 -13.97
N ASP A 43 -0.89 7.27 -13.95
CA ASP A 43 0.19 8.00 -14.64
C ASP A 43 1.56 7.75 -13.96
N ASP A 44 1.52 7.30 -12.71
CA ASP A 44 2.65 6.86 -11.90
C ASP A 44 2.95 5.36 -12.03
N GLY A 45 2.17 4.64 -12.82
CA GLY A 45 2.27 3.19 -13.00
C GLY A 45 1.58 2.38 -11.88
N ILE A 46 0.81 3.03 -11.00
CA ILE A 46 0.01 2.35 -9.98
C ILE A 46 -1.11 1.57 -10.66
N ARG A 47 -1.34 0.34 -10.19
CA ARG A 47 -2.38 -0.56 -10.68
C ARG A 47 -3.18 -1.10 -9.51
N ARG A 48 -4.42 -1.50 -9.78
CA ARG A 48 -5.24 -2.24 -8.81
C ARG A 48 -4.49 -3.48 -8.35
N ASP A 49 -4.76 -3.87 -7.11
CA ASP A 49 -4.17 -5.01 -6.43
C ASP A 49 -2.67 -4.90 -6.12
N MET A 50 -2.03 -3.75 -6.38
CA MET A 50 -0.67 -3.50 -5.90
C MET A 50 -0.62 -3.48 -4.37
N THR A 51 0.44 -4.07 -3.82
CA THR A 51 0.71 -4.08 -2.39
C THR A 51 1.25 -2.73 -1.94
N VAL A 52 0.74 -2.24 -0.82
CA VAL A 52 1.21 -1.03 -0.16
C VAL A 52 1.91 -1.44 1.13
N LEU A 53 3.14 -0.96 1.31
CA LEU A 53 3.99 -1.27 2.44
C LEU A 53 4.65 0.02 2.96
N ASN A 54 5.16 0.00 4.17
CA ASN A 54 6.01 1.05 4.75
C ASN A 54 7.28 0.41 5.36
N GLY A 55 8.04 1.18 6.12
CA GLY A 55 9.28 0.69 6.76
C GLY A 55 9.08 -0.45 7.78
N GLU A 56 7.86 -0.65 8.28
CA GLU A 56 7.52 -1.64 9.31
C GLU A 56 6.79 -2.87 8.73
N GLY A 57 6.28 -2.78 7.50
CA GLY A 57 5.69 -3.92 6.80
C GLY A 57 4.48 -3.58 5.95
N LEU A 58 3.58 -4.55 5.81
CA LEU A 58 2.36 -4.44 5.02
C LEU A 58 1.40 -3.41 5.59
N VAL A 59 0.94 -2.49 4.75
CA VAL A 59 -0.07 -1.47 5.09
C VAL A 59 -1.43 -1.85 4.50
N GLY A 60 -1.47 -2.36 3.26
CA GLY A 60 -2.71 -2.62 2.58
C GLY A 60 -2.54 -2.95 1.09
N ARG A 61 -3.62 -2.79 0.33
CA ARG A 61 -3.66 -3.07 -1.11
C ARG A 61 -4.46 -2.00 -1.84
N VAL A 62 -4.01 -1.62 -3.04
CA VAL A 62 -4.70 -0.68 -3.91
C VAL A 62 -6.02 -1.28 -4.40
N THR A 63 -7.14 -0.61 -4.10
CA THR A 63 -8.48 -1.04 -4.55
C THR A 63 -8.99 -0.24 -5.73
N THR A 64 -8.67 1.04 -5.82
CA THR A 64 -9.11 1.95 -6.90
C THR A 64 -7.95 2.81 -7.35
N VAL A 65 -7.85 3.08 -8.66
CA VAL A 65 -6.80 3.91 -9.24
C VAL A 65 -7.44 4.97 -10.13
N GLY A 66 -7.19 6.24 -9.82
CA GLY A 66 -7.42 7.38 -10.71
C GLY A 66 -6.12 7.80 -11.43
N PRO A 67 -6.15 8.87 -12.24
CA PRO A 67 -4.97 9.30 -13.00
C PRO A 67 -3.76 9.63 -12.11
N ASN A 68 -3.98 10.42 -11.06
CA ASN A 68 -2.93 10.94 -10.17
C ASN A 68 -3.07 10.49 -8.71
N THR A 69 -4.09 9.70 -8.37
CA THR A 69 -4.32 9.24 -7.01
C THR A 69 -4.82 7.80 -7.00
N ALA A 70 -4.69 7.13 -5.87
CA ALA A 70 -5.20 5.79 -5.67
C ALA A 70 -5.76 5.60 -4.25
N THR A 71 -6.75 4.73 -4.14
CA THR A 71 -7.33 4.33 -2.86
C THR A 71 -6.72 3.00 -2.42
N VAL A 72 -6.31 2.94 -1.17
CA VAL A 72 -5.72 1.77 -0.52
C VAL A 72 -6.70 1.27 0.53
N LEU A 73 -7.05 -0.01 0.47
CA LEU A 73 -7.72 -0.72 1.56
C LEU A 73 -6.68 -1.15 2.58
N LEU A 74 -6.88 -0.75 3.83
CA LEU A 74 -5.93 -1.02 4.91
C LEU A 74 -6.03 -2.47 5.39
N ALA A 75 -4.89 -3.01 5.84
CA ALA A 75 -4.78 -4.38 6.31
C ALA A 75 -5.56 -4.68 7.60
N ASN A 76 -5.99 -3.65 8.32
CA ASN A 76 -6.81 -3.75 9.53
C ASN A 76 -8.32 -3.68 9.23
N ASP A 77 -8.71 -3.53 7.97
CA ASP A 77 -10.11 -3.66 7.55
C ASP A 77 -10.60 -5.11 7.72
N PRO A 78 -11.82 -5.34 8.27
CA PRO A 78 -12.36 -6.69 8.45
C PRO A 78 -12.48 -7.55 7.19
N ASP A 79 -12.67 -6.92 6.02
CA ASP A 79 -12.80 -7.60 4.73
C ASP A 79 -11.45 -7.76 4.01
N PHE A 80 -10.35 -7.32 4.62
CA PHE A 80 -9.02 -7.45 4.04
C PHE A 80 -8.54 -8.90 4.03
N THR A 81 -8.07 -9.34 2.87
CA THR A 81 -7.49 -10.69 2.69
C THR A 81 -6.12 -10.60 2.04
N VAL A 82 -5.18 -11.39 2.57
CA VAL A 82 -3.80 -11.50 2.05
C VAL A 82 -3.25 -12.90 2.28
N GLY A 83 -2.51 -13.42 1.30
CA GLY A 83 -1.76 -14.66 1.46
C GLY A 83 -0.51 -14.43 2.30
N THR A 84 -0.31 -15.23 3.35
CA THR A 84 0.87 -15.16 4.21
C THR A 84 1.55 -16.51 4.30
N ARG A 85 2.86 -16.52 4.56
CA ARG A 85 3.63 -17.71 4.91
C ARG A 85 4.05 -17.60 6.37
N MET A 86 3.75 -18.63 7.16
CA MET A 86 4.27 -18.72 8.53
C MET A 86 5.71 -19.22 8.48
N GLU A 87 6.64 -18.44 9.00
CA GLU A 87 7.99 -18.92 9.28
C GLU A 87 7.98 -19.78 10.54
N LYS A 88 8.78 -20.85 10.53
CA LYS A 88 8.99 -21.67 11.71
C LYS A 88 9.99 -20.96 12.63
N THR A 89 9.60 -20.72 13.87
CA THR A 89 10.48 -20.18 14.92
C THR A 89 11.57 -21.18 15.32
#